data_AF-A0A1E5XL93-F1
#
_entry.id   AF-A0A1E5XL93-F1
#
_cell.length_a   1.000
_cell.length_b   1.000
_cell.length_c   1.000
_cell.angle_alpha   90.00
_cell.angle_beta   90.00
_cell.angle_gamma   90.00
#
_symmetry.space_group_name_H-M   'P 1'
#
loop_
_entity.id
_entity.type
_entity.pdbx_description
1 polymer ?
#
loop_
_entity_poly.entity_id
_entity_poly.type
_entity_poly.pdbx_seq_one_letter_code
_entity_poly.pdbx_strand_id
1 'polypeptide(L)'
;MLGSMKPHPDLPLAVAKAYQVFPDMGLAGPLLVCTCGVCMSEAIKAEIEQTPRERLTPEQISEYLNSAHEASGALASQQLRWLLPRLLECCAEGPWPYWNTEYTFRKLNEAGLPDWPEAERLAVREVFRGVLAASLAGARSGDEPGALIAAFVRAGEPIGPYIELWEDDRSEAASLALAEFINWQLTWAKGQRHLRLSESWSSKADSDLFIAWLVQPETVIRLQEAFFSASSAAKAEVLSLAHDVIAAPGR
;
A
#
# COMPACT_ATOMS: atom_id res chain seq x y z
N MET A 1 25.99 -8.72 14.99
CA MET A 1 25.05 -8.63 16.13
C MET A 1 23.67 -8.79 15.54
N LEU A 2 22.93 -9.83 15.94
CA LEU A 2 21.56 -10.03 15.47
C LEU A 2 20.71 -8.90 16.08
N GLY A 3 20.45 -7.86 15.30
CA GLY A 3 19.48 -6.84 15.65
C GLY A 3 18.16 -7.53 15.96
N SER A 4 17.57 -7.18 17.10
CA SER A 4 16.26 -7.70 17.50
C SER A 4 15.26 -7.39 16.38
N MET A 5 14.93 -8.40 15.55
CA MET A 5 13.85 -8.29 14.58
C MET A 5 12.61 -7.84 15.35
N LYS A 6 12.14 -6.62 15.09
CA LYS A 6 10.83 -6.21 15.57
C LYS A 6 9.83 -7.18 14.95
N PRO A 7 8.93 -7.80 15.74
CA PRO A 7 7.93 -8.69 15.17
C PRO A 7 7.10 -7.90 14.15
N HIS A 8 6.93 -8.48 12.96
CA HIS A 8 6.02 -7.93 11.96
C HIS A 8 4.60 -7.87 12.55
N PRO A 9 3.78 -6.88 12.17
CA PRO A 9 2.41 -6.79 12.64
C PRO A 9 1.64 -8.07 12.30
N ASP A 10 0.96 -8.63 13.29
CA ASP A 10 -0.02 -9.70 13.08
C ASP A 10 -1.20 -9.11 12.30
N LEU A 11 -1.25 -9.41 11.01
CA LEU A 11 -2.21 -8.82 10.08
C LEU A 11 -3.67 -9.17 10.44
N PRO A 12 -4.05 -10.43 10.75
CA PRO A 12 -5.36 -10.74 11.31
C PRO A 12 -5.72 -9.93 12.56
N LEU A 13 -4.77 -9.76 13.50
CA LEU A 13 -5.00 -8.96 14.69
C LEU A 13 -5.17 -7.46 14.36
N ALA A 14 -4.42 -6.94 13.39
CA ALA A 14 -4.55 -5.55 12.92
C ALA A 14 -5.93 -5.30 12.30
N VAL A 15 -6.43 -6.23 11.48
CA VAL A 15 -7.79 -6.17 10.92
C VAL A 15 -8.84 -6.20 12.04
N ALA A 16 -8.72 -7.12 13.00
CA ALA A 16 -9.64 -7.18 14.13
C ALA A 16 -9.67 -5.88 14.96
N LYS A 17 -8.51 -5.24 15.15
CA LYS A 17 -8.41 -3.92 15.80
C LYS A 17 -9.08 -2.81 14.97
N ALA A 18 -8.98 -2.84 13.64
CA ALA A 18 -9.68 -1.87 12.80
C ALA A 18 -11.19 -1.95 13.00
N TYR A 19 -11.78 -3.15 13.09
CA TYR A 19 -13.20 -3.31 13.42
C TYR A 19 -13.60 -2.75 14.79
N GLN A 20 -12.70 -2.77 15.77
CA GLN A 20 -12.94 -2.20 17.10
C GLN A 20 -12.87 -0.67 17.09
N VAL A 21 -11.91 -0.11 16.35
CA VAL A 21 -11.67 1.34 16.27
C VAL A 21 -12.73 2.06 15.44
N PHE A 22 -13.24 1.40 14.39
CA PHE A 22 -14.34 1.89 13.57
C PHE A 22 -15.59 1.06 13.88
N PRO A 23 -16.30 1.31 15.00
CA PRO A 23 -17.51 0.58 15.33
C PRO A 23 -18.59 0.78 14.26
N ASP A 24 -19.48 -0.20 14.11
CA ASP A 24 -20.61 -0.05 13.19
C ASP A 24 -21.62 0.94 13.78
N MET A 25 -21.60 2.16 13.25
CA MET A 25 -22.58 3.20 13.56
C MET A 25 -23.71 3.25 12.53
N GLY A 26 -23.75 2.28 11.61
CA GLY A 26 -24.61 2.28 10.43
C GLY A 26 -24.09 3.23 9.34
N LEU A 27 -24.67 3.07 8.15
CA LEU A 27 -24.40 3.97 7.04
C LEU A 27 -25.02 5.35 7.31
N ALA A 28 -24.20 6.40 7.22
CA ALA A 28 -24.66 7.78 7.34
C ALA A 28 -25.49 8.16 6.10
N GLY A 29 -26.80 7.96 6.15
CA GLY A 29 -27.74 8.29 5.07
C GLY A 29 -27.56 7.45 3.80
N PRO A 30 -28.17 7.85 2.67
CA PRO A 30 -27.98 7.18 1.39
C PRO A 30 -26.53 7.29 0.89
N LEU A 31 -26.03 6.26 0.22
CA LEU A 31 -24.67 6.26 -0.36
C LEU A 31 -24.48 7.43 -1.32
N LEU A 32 -23.39 8.17 -1.12
CA LEU A 32 -22.93 9.20 -2.03
C LEU A 32 -22.12 8.57 -3.16
N VAL A 33 -22.84 8.15 -4.20
CA VAL A 33 -22.28 7.52 -5.40
C VAL A 33 -22.99 8.02 -6.65
N CYS A 34 -22.29 8.00 -7.79
CA CYS A 34 -22.88 8.30 -9.08
C CYS A 34 -23.67 7.10 -9.63
N THR A 35 -24.93 7.33 -10.02
CA THR A 35 -25.81 6.31 -10.62
C THR A 35 -26.22 6.64 -12.06
N CYS A 36 -25.36 7.36 -12.81
CA CYS A 36 -25.65 7.87 -14.15
C CYS A 36 -25.84 6.80 -15.27
N GLY A 37 -25.84 5.51 -14.91
CA GLY A 37 -25.91 4.38 -15.84
C GLY A 37 -24.56 3.89 -16.37
N VAL A 38 -23.46 4.56 -16.03
CA VAL A 38 -22.07 4.13 -16.33
C VAL A 38 -21.31 3.70 -15.07
N CYS A 39 -21.52 4.39 -13.95
CA CYS A 39 -20.73 4.18 -12.74
C CYS A 39 -21.25 3.01 -11.90
N MET A 40 -22.49 3.11 -11.41
CA MET A 40 -23.18 2.05 -10.65
C MET A 40 -24.68 2.12 -10.98
N SER A 41 -25.38 0.99 -10.86
CA SER A 41 -26.84 0.96 -10.95
C SER A 41 -27.51 1.24 -9.60
N GLU A 42 -28.72 1.80 -9.62
CA GLU A 42 -29.53 1.97 -8.40
C GLU A 42 -29.80 0.65 -7.66
N ALA A 43 -29.85 -0.47 -8.39
CA ALA A 43 -30.03 -1.80 -7.78
C ALA A 43 -28.83 -2.20 -6.92
N ILE A 44 -27.60 -2.02 -7.43
CA ILE A 44 -26.37 -2.30 -6.67
C ILE A 44 -26.23 -1.32 -5.50
N LYS A 45 -26.54 -0.04 -5.69
CA LYS A 45 -26.56 0.95 -4.60
C LYS A 45 -27.47 0.49 -3.46
N ALA A 46 -28.71 0.10 -3.78
CA ALA A 46 -29.67 -0.38 -2.79
C ALA A 46 -29.23 -1.68 -2.10
N GLU A 47 -28.55 -2.58 -2.83
CA GLU A 47 -27.98 -3.80 -2.28
C GLU A 47 -26.89 -3.51 -1.25
N ILE A 48 -25.95 -2.60 -1.57
CA ILE A 48 -24.89 -2.18 -0.64
C ILE A 48 -25.48 -1.52 0.60
N GLU A 49 -26.48 -0.65 0.45
CA GLU A 49 -27.16 0.03 1.56
C GLU A 49 -27.88 -0.93 2.52
N GLN A 50 -28.27 -2.13 2.06
CA GLN A 50 -28.97 -3.15 2.85
C GLN A 50 -28.04 -4.26 3.37
N THR A 51 -26.79 -4.29 2.90
CA THR A 51 -25.84 -5.33 3.27
C THR A 51 -25.07 -4.90 4.51
N PRO A 52 -25.05 -5.71 5.60
CA PRO A 52 -24.16 -5.46 6.73
C PRO A 52 -22.72 -5.34 6.24
N ARG A 53 -21.96 -4.35 6.74
CA ARG A 53 -20.64 -4.02 6.20
C ARG A 53 -19.68 -5.23 6.18
N GLU A 54 -19.77 -6.12 7.17
CA GLU A 54 -18.96 -7.33 7.30
C GLU A 54 -19.22 -8.33 6.17
N ARG A 55 -20.38 -8.22 5.51
CA ARG A 55 -20.81 -9.11 4.43
C ARG A 55 -20.67 -8.48 3.05
N LEU A 56 -20.20 -7.24 2.96
CA LEU A 56 -19.94 -6.62 1.66
C LEU A 56 -18.90 -7.43 0.90
N THR A 57 -19.22 -7.74 -0.35
CA THR A 57 -18.30 -8.48 -1.21
C THR A 57 -17.21 -7.53 -1.73
N PRO A 58 -16.03 -8.05 -2.09
CA PRO A 58 -14.99 -7.25 -2.73
C PRO A 58 -15.47 -6.51 -4.00
N GLU A 59 -16.41 -7.09 -4.76
CA GLU A 59 -17.03 -6.47 -5.93
C GLU A 59 -17.91 -5.29 -5.53
N GLN A 60 -18.76 -5.44 -4.51
CA GLN A 60 -19.58 -4.34 -3.98
C GLN A 60 -18.72 -3.16 -3.48
N ILE A 61 -17.61 -3.46 -2.79
CA ILE A 61 -16.65 -2.44 -2.34
C ILE A 61 -16.02 -1.74 -3.56
N SER A 62 -15.65 -2.51 -4.58
CA SER A 62 -15.06 -1.98 -5.81
C SER A 62 -16.01 -1.07 -6.58
N GLU A 63 -17.29 -1.47 -6.71
CA GLU A 63 -18.35 -0.67 -7.33
C GLU A 63 -18.57 0.65 -6.57
N TYR A 64 -18.59 0.60 -5.23
CA TYR A 64 -18.67 1.80 -4.40
C TYR A 64 -17.46 2.73 -4.64
N LEU A 65 -16.24 2.20 -4.58
CA LEU A 65 -15.03 3.00 -4.78
C LEU A 65 -15.00 3.62 -6.18
N ASN A 66 -15.39 2.87 -7.21
CA ASN A 66 -15.49 3.37 -8.58
C ASN A 66 -16.47 4.56 -8.70
N SER A 67 -17.60 4.48 -7.99
CA SER A 67 -18.73 5.40 -8.14
C SER A 67 -18.75 6.57 -7.16
N ALA A 68 -18.00 6.49 -6.07
CA ALA A 68 -17.84 7.55 -5.08
C ALA A 68 -16.85 8.62 -5.58
N HIS A 69 -17.22 9.39 -6.61
CA HIS A 69 -16.37 10.41 -7.20
C HIS A 69 -16.08 11.58 -6.26
N GLU A 70 -17.07 11.95 -5.43
CA GLU A 70 -16.95 13.00 -4.41
C GLU A 70 -16.61 12.37 -3.06
N ALA A 71 -15.38 11.86 -2.92
CA ALA A 71 -14.89 11.30 -1.65
C ALA A 71 -14.53 12.38 -0.61
N SER A 72 -14.92 13.64 -0.85
CA SER A 72 -14.60 14.79 -0.01
C SER A 72 -15.82 15.32 0.75
N GLY A 73 -15.56 15.97 1.88
CA GLY A 73 -16.60 16.50 2.76
C GLY A 73 -17.06 15.50 3.84
N ALA A 74 -17.86 16.01 4.78
CA ALA A 74 -18.17 15.31 6.03
C ALA A 74 -18.94 14.00 5.80
N LEU A 75 -19.91 13.99 4.89
CA LEU A 75 -20.75 12.81 4.63
C LEU A 75 -19.96 11.70 3.93
N ALA A 76 -19.19 12.04 2.89
CA ALA A 76 -18.34 11.08 2.18
C ALA A 76 -17.27 10.49 3.12
N SER A 77 -16.65 11.32 3.97
CA SER A 77 -15.69 10.87 4.99
C SER A 77 -16.32 9.89 5.99
N GLN A 78 -17.53 10.16 6.46
CA GLN A 78 -18.26 9.24 7.35
C GLN A 78 -18.59 7.91 6.67
N GLN A 79 -19.04 7.93 5.40
CA GLN A 79 -19.34 6.72 4.65
C GLN A 79 -18.08 5.88 4.37
N LEU A 80 -16.95 6.53 4.06
CA LEU A 80 -15.69 5.81 3.88
C LEU A 80 -15.18 5.21 5.19
N ARG A 81 -15.29 5.94 6.31
CA ARG A 81 -14.96 5.40 7.66
C ARG A 81 -15.82 4.20 8.05
N TRP A 82 -17.11 4.21 7.69
CA TRP A 82 -18.01 3.07 7.92
C TRP A 82 -17.54 1.82 7.15
N LEU A 83 -17.16 2.00 5.88
CA LEU A 83 -16.68 0.92 5.01
C LEU A 83 -15.29 0.39 5.38
N LEU A 84 -14.49 1.23 6.04
CA LEU A 84 -13.05 1.06 6.14
C LEU A 84 -12.58 -0.28 6.75
N PRO A 85 -13.16 -0.82 7.84
CA PRO A 85 -12.72 -2.11 8.37
C PRO A 85 -12.82 -3.24 7.35
N ARG A 86 -13.90 -3.27 6.57
CA ARG A 86 -14.09 -4.28 5.53
C ARG A 86 -13.17 -4.04 4.34
N LEU A 87 -12.95 -2.79 3.95
CA LEU A 87 -11.95 -2.42 2.95
C LEU A 87 -10.54 -2.91 3.35
N LEU A 88 -10.16 -2.71 4.61
CA LEU A 88 -8.88 -3.16 5.16
C LEU A 88 -8.77 -4.69 5.26
N GLU A 89 -9.86 -5.37 5.65
CA GLU A 89 -9.94 -6.83 5.66
C GLU A 89 -9.74 -7.41 4.26
N CYS A 90 -10.46 -6.93 3.25
CA CYS A 90 -10.28 -7.37 1.88
C CYS A 90 -8.85 -7.09 1.37
N CYS A 91 -8.20 -6.03 1.85
CA CYS A 91 -6.83 -5.70 1.47
C CYS A 91 -5.84 -6.68 2.10
N ALA A 92 -6.11 -7.10 3.33
CA ALA A 92 -5.33 -8.10 4.03
C ALA A 92 -5.43 -9.49 3.38
N GLU A 93 -6.62 -9.85 2.86
CA GLU A 93 -6.85 -11.13 2.19
C GLU A 93 -6.19 -11.19 0.81
N GLY A 94 -6.45 -10.17 -0.02
CA GLY A 94 -5.99 -10.13 -1.42
C GLY A 94 -6.41 -11.35 -2.28
N PRO A 95 -6.09 -11.33 -3.59
CA PRO A 95 -5.83 -10.15 -4.40
C PRO A 95 -7.09 -9.29 -4.59
N TRP A 96 -6.90 -8.00 -4.82
CA TRP A 96 -7.99 -7.05 -5.00
C TRP A 96 -8.72 -7.30 -6.34
N PRO A 97 -10.07 -7.31 -6.40
CA PRO A 97 -10.78 -7.70 -7.62
C PRO A 97 -10.79 -6.62 -8.71
N TYR A 98 -10.68 -5.33 -8.36
CA TYR A 98 -10.89 -4.25 -9.33
C TYR A 98 -10.29 -2.89 -8.92
N TRP A 99 -9.65 -2.21 -9.88
CA TRP A 99 -8.78 -1.01 -9.77
C TRP A 99 -7.46 -1.21 -9.01
N ASN A 100 -6.44 -0.42 -9.40
CA ASN A 100 -5.14 -0.46 -8.74
C ASN A 100 -5.29 -0.01 -7.26
N THR A 101 -4.51 -0.62 -6.37
CA THR A 101 -4.54 -0.31 -4.92
C THR A 101 -4.30 1.17 -4.64
N GLU A 102 -3.55 1.85 -5.52
CA GLU A 102 -3.29 3.28 -5.48
C GLU A 102 -4.57 4.13 -5.55
N TYR A 103 -5.46 3.89 -6.52
CA TYR A 103 -6.72 4.64 -6.68
C TYR A 103 -7.65 4.44 -5.50
N THR A 104 -7.70 3.21 -4.99
CA THR A 104 -8.48 2.85 -3.79
C THR A 104 -8.03 3.68 -2.59
N PHE A 105 -6.73 3.68 -2.29
CA PHE A 105 -6.23 4.35 -1.09
C PHE A 105 -6.11 5.86 -1.21
N ARG A 106 -5.97 6.42 -2.42
CA ARG A 106 -6.07 7.87 -2.64
C ARG A 106 -7.35 8.47 -2.03
N LYS A 107 -8.46 7.74 -2.04
CA LYS A 107 -9.74 8.19 -1.45
C LYS A 107 -9.69 8.36 0.06
N LEU A 108 -8.82 7.65 0.76
CA LEU A 108 -8.62 7.84 2.20
C LEU A 108 -8.03 9.23 2.48
N ASN A 109 -7.12 9.70 1.64
CA ASN A 109 -6.59 11.06 1.73
C ASN A 109 -7.67 12.10 1.41
N GLU A 110 -8.48 11.88 0.36
CA GLU A 110 -9.60 12.76 0.00
C GLU A 110 -10.65 12.86 1.12
N ALA A 111 -10.85 11.77 1.87
CA ALA A 111 -11.70 11.71 3.06
C ALA A 111 -11.04 12.28 4.33
N GLY A 112 -9.80 12.76 4.22
CA GLY A 112 -9.08 13.45 5.28
C GLY A 112 -8.34 12.54 6.26
N LEU A 113 -7.93 11.32 5.88
CA LEU A 113 -7.20 10.39 6.76
C LEU A 113 -6.10 11.06 7.61
N PRO A 114 -5.25 11.96 7.09
CA PRO A 114 -4.23 12.66 7.89
C PRO A 114 -4.80 13.40 9.12
N ASP A 115 -6.04 13.87 9.04
CA ASP A 115 -6.71 14.69 10.06
C ASP A 115 -7.63 13.87 10.99
N TRP A 116 -7.77 12.56 10.76
CA TRP A 116 -8.61 11.69 11.58
C TRP A 116 -8.03 11.50 12.99
N PRO A 117 -8.81 11.07 13.99
CA PRO A 117 -8.29 10.73 15.31
C PRO A 117 -7.07 9.78 15.27
N GLU A 118 -6.14 9.95 16.20
CA GLU A 118 -4.88 9.19 16.20
C GLU A 118 -5.11 7.67 16.23
N ALA A 119 -6.07 7.20 17.02
CA ALA A 119 -6.42 5.78 17.09
C ALA A 119 -6.89 5.22 15.73
N GLU A 120 -7.67 6.00 14.98
CA GLU A 120 -8.13 5.63 13.63
C GLU A 120 -6.96 5.54 12.65
N ARG A 121 -6.08 6.54 12.65
CA ARG A 121 -4.89 6.54 11.79
C ARG A 121 -3.95 5.36 12.11
N LEU A 122 -3.74 5.07 13.40
CA LEU A 122 -2.92 3.95 13.82
C LEU A 122 -3.51 2.60 13.40
N ALA A 123 -4.84 2.43 13.48
CA ALA A 123 -5.49 1.21 13.04
C ALA A 123 -5.28 0.94 11.53
N VAL A 124 -5.41 1.98 10.70
CA VAL A 124 -5.11 1.90 9.27
C VAL A 124 -3.65 1.53 9.03
N ARG A 125 -2.73 2.23 9.70
CA ARG A 125 -1.28 2.01 9.57
C ARG A 125 -0.86 0.59 9.94
N GLU A 126 -1.41 0.02 11.02
CA GLU A 126 -1.06 -1.33 11.44
C GLU A 126 -1.48 -2.37 10.39
N VAL A 127 -2.64 -2.20 9.74
CA VAL A 127 -3.03 -3.04 8.61
C VAL A 127 -2.07 -2.85 7.44
N PHE A 128 -1.77 -1.61 7.04
CA PHE A 128 -0.84 -1.35 5.94
C PHE A 128 0.56 -1.92 6.18
N ARG A 129 1.08 -1.81 7.40
CA ARG A 129 2.36 -2.42 7.80
C ARG A 129 2.29 -3.94 7.74
N GLY A 130 1.20 -4.57 8.21
CA GLY A 130 1.01 -6.02 8.12
C GLY A 130 0.92 -6.50 6.67
N VAL A 131 0.20 -5.78 5.82
CA VAL A 131 0.07 -6.01 4.39
C VAL A 131 1.45 -5.90 3.70
N LEU A 132 2.25 -4.88 4.01
CA LEU A 132 3.62 -4.75 3.48
C LEU A 132 4.52 -5.90 3.94
N ALA A 133 4.52 -6.23 5.24
CA ALA A 133 5.30 -7.34 5.78
C ALA A 133 4.96 -8.68 5.09
N ALA A 134 3.68 -8.97 4.86
CA ALA A 134 3.26 -10.16 4.14
C ALA A 134 3.76 -10.19 2.68
N SER A 135 3.83 -9.04 2.01
CA SER A 135 4.39 -8.93 0.65
C SER A 135 5.89 -9.13 0.63
N LEU A 136 6.62 -8.53 1.57
CA LEU A 136 8.08 -8.70 1.72
C LEU A 136 8.46 -10.16 1.98
N ALA A 137 7.65 -10.88 2.75
CA ALA A 137 7.81 -12.30 3.01
C ALA A 137 7.44 -13.20 1.82
N GLY A 138 6.90 -12.64 0.73
CA GLY A 138 6.35 -13.41 -0.40
C GLY A 138 5.10 -14.22 -0.03
N ALA A 139 4.45 -13.91 1.08
CA ALA A 139 3.32 -14.65 1.63
C ALA A 139 1.98 -14.24 1.02
N ARG A 140 1.97 -13.25 0.10
CA ARG A 140 0.77 -12.84 -0.63
C ARG A 140 1.04 -12.55 -2.10
N SER A 141 0.00 -12.71 -2.91
CA SER A 141 -0.08 -12.21 -4.27
C SER A 141 -0.65 -10.78 -4.32
N GLY A 142 -0.54 -10.12 -5.47
CA GLY A 142 -1.02 -8.76 -5.69
C GLY A 142 0.13 -7.78 -5.96
N ASP A 143 -0.03 -6.55 -5.50
CA ASP A 143 0.98 -5.51 -5.72
C ASP A 143 2.31 -5.82 -5.03
N GLU A 144 3.39 -5.43 -5.70
CA GLU A 144 4.75 -5.52 -5.17
C GLU A 144 5.00 -4.44 -4.08
N PRO A 145 5.93 -4.68 -3.14
CA PRO A 145 6.16 -3.82 -1.96
C PRO A 145 6.25 -2.32 -2.23
N GLY A 146 6.96 -1.88 -3.27
CA GLY A 146 7.12 -0.46 -3.59
C GLY A 146 5.83 0.20 -4.08
N ALA A 147 5.04 -0.48 -4.91
CA ALA A 147 3.72 -0.03 -5.33
C ALA A 147 2.75 0.12 -4.14
N LEU A 148 2.85 -0.75 -3.13
CA LEU A 148 2.07 -0.62 -1.90
C LEU A 148 2.50 0.58 -1.07
N ILE A 149 3.80 0.81 -0.93
CA ILE A 149 4.32 2.00 -0.25
C ILE A 149 3.79 3.27 -0.94
N ALA A 150 3.87 3.33 -2.27
CA ALA A 150 3.31 4.44 -3.03
C ALA A 150 1.80 4.62 -2.76
N ALA A 151 1.03 3.54 -2.76
CA ALA A 151 -0.40 3.57 -2.48
C ALA A 151 -0.73 4.03 -1.04
N PHE A 152 0.03 3.59 -0.03
CA PHE A 152 -0.17 4.00 1.36
C PHE A 152 0.17 5.47 1.56
N VAL A 153 1.28 5.92 1.00
CA VAL A 153 1.67 7.34 1.03
C VAL A 153 0.61 8.20 0.33
N ARG A 154 0.03 7.70 -0.76
CA ARG A 154 -1.08 8.36 -1.45
C ARG A 154 -2.39 8.37 -0.66
N ALA A 155 -2.56 7.45 0.28
CA ALA A 155 -3.59 7.49 1.31
C ALA A 155 -3.39 8.60 2.34
N GLY A 156 -2.25 9.28 2.33
CA GLY A 156 -1.90 10.34 3.28
C GLY A 156 -1.04 9.84 4.45
N GLU A 157 -0.53 8.61 4.38
CA GLU A 157 0.36 8.08 5.39
C GLU A 157 1.81 8.58 5.22
N PRO A 158 2.57 8.72 6.32
CA PRO A 158 3.99 9.04 6.23
C PRO A 158 4.77 7.86 5.62
N ILE A 159 5.71 8.15 4.72
CA ILE A 159 6.51 7.12 4.03
C ILE A 159 7.50 6.38 4.96
N GLY A 160 8.07 7.09 5.95
CA GLY A 160 9.16 6.60 6.81
C GLY A 160 8.90 5.23 7.45
N PRO A 161 7.78 5.00 8.15
CA PRO A 161 7.49 3.72 8.78
C PRO A 161 7.46 2.50 7.84
N TYR A 162 7.21 2.71 6.55
CA TYR A 162 7.18 1.64 5.55
C TYR A 162 8.56 1.37 4.95
N ILE A 163 9.35 2.42 4.74
CA ILE A 163 10.78 2.29 4.40
C ILE A 163 11.52 1.54 5.51
N GLU A 164 11.34 1.96 6.76
CA GLU A 164 11.94 1.31 7.94
C GLU A 164 11.57 -0.19 8.00
N LEU A 165 10.32 -0.53 7.67
CA LEU A 165 9.88 -1.93 7.68
C LEU A 165 10.61 -2.77 6.62
N TRP A 166 10.79 -2.24 5.42
CA TRP A 166 11.56 -2.92 4.37
C TRP A 166 13.05 -2.96 4.70
N GLU A 167 13.57 -1.90 5.31
CA GLU A 167 14.97 -1.81 5.72
C GLU A 167 15.32 -2.79 6.84
N ASP A 168 14.41 -3.02 7.79
CA ASP A 168 14.60 -3.95 8.91
C ASP A 168 14.52 -5.43 8.45
N ASP A 169 13.75 -5.73 7.41
CA ASP A 169 13.66 -7.08 6.85
C ASP A 169 14.82 -7.38 5.90
N ARG A 170 15.84 -8.08 6.39
CA ARG A 170 17.02 -8.53 5.62
C ARG A 170 16.90 -9.95 5.07
N SER A 171 15.70 -10.51 5.01
CA SER A 171 15.47 -11.81 4.38
C SER A 171 15.84 -11.77 2.89
N GLU A 172 16.08 -12.96 2.32
CA GLU A 172 16.33 -13.09 0.88
C GLU A 172 15.10 -12.61 0.07
N ALA A 173 13.88 -12.94 0.52
CA ALA A 173 12.65 -12.52 -0.14
C ALA A 173 12.52 -11.00 -0.22
N ALA A 174 12.71 -10.30 0.91
CA ALA A 174 12.65 -8.84 0.94
C ALA A 174 13.76 -8.18 0.09
N SER A 175 14.96 -8.79 0.04
CA SER A 175 16.07 -8.29 -0.76
C SER A 175 15.87 -8.52 -2.26
N LEU A 176 15.22 -9.63 -2.64
CA LEU A 176 14.81 -9.89 -4.03
C LEU A 176 13.72 -8.92 -4.47
N ALA A 177 12.70 -8.69 -3.64
CA ALA A 177 11.67 -7.70 -3.95
C ALA A 177 12.27 -6.31 -4.16
N LEU A 178 13.30 -5.95 -3.38
CA LEU A 178 13.99 -4.67 -3.51
C LEU A 178 14.75 -4.59 -4.84
N ALA A 179 15.48 -5.66 -5.18
CA ALA A 179 16.21 -5.75 -6.43
C ALA A 179 15.28 -5.70 -7.65
N GLU A 180 14.16 -6.43 -7.61
CA GLU A 180 13.13 -6.38 -8.64
C GLU A 180 12.57 -4.98 -8.79
N PHE A 181 12.21 -4.32 -7.68
CA PHE A 181 11.75 -2.93 -7.72
C PHE A 181 12.77 -2.02 -8.40
N ILE A 182 14.04 -2.08 -7.99
CA ILE A 182 15.10 -1.26 -8.59
C ILE A 182 15.22 -1.52 -10.09
N ASN A 183 15.30 -2.78 -10.49
CA ASN A 183 15.51 -3.17 -11.90
C ASN A 183 14.36 -2.71 -12.81
N TRP A 184 13.13 -2.74 -12.31
CA TRP A 184 11.96 -2.43 -13.11
C TRP A 184 11.52 -0.97 -13.00
N GLN A 185 11.58 -0.39 -11.80
CA GLN A 185 10.97 0.90 -11.51
C GLN A 185 11.96 2.06 -11.52
N LEU A 186 13.23 1.84 -11.18
CA LEU A 186 14.23 2.91 -11.20
C LEU A 186 14.78 3.09 -12.61
N THR A 187 14.65 4.30 -13.16
CA THR A 187 15.12 4.65 -14.50
C THR A 187 15.97 5.93 -14.48
N TRP A 188 16.68 6.18 -15.57
CA TRP A 188 17.51 7.36 -15.76
C TRP A 188 16.93 8.24 -16.86
N ALA A 189 16.77 9.54 -16.57
CA ALA A 189 16.42 10.54 -17.56
C ALA A 189 17.09 11.87 -17.22
N LYS A 190 17.76 12.47 -18.21
CA LYS A 190 18.43 13.78 -18.09
C LYS A 190 19.43 13.85 -16.93
N GLY A 191 20.24 12.80 -16.74
CA GLY A 191 21.25 12.71 -15.68
C GLY A 191 20.67 12.56 -14.26
N GLN A 192 19.37 12.30 -14.14
CA GLN A 192 18.67 12.10 -12.87
C GLN A 192 17.98 10.74 -12.84
N ARG A 193 17.86 10.18 -11.64
CA ARG A 193 17.07 8.98 -11.38
C ARG A 193 15.60 9.34 -11.19
N HIS A 194 14.72 8.52 -11.73
CA HIS A 194 13.27 8.67 -11.63
C HIS A 194 12.62 7.31 -11.38
N LEU A 195 11.44 7.31 -10.77
CA LEU A 195 10.59 6.13 -10.68
C LEU A 195 9.63 6.11 -11.86
N ARG A 196 9.48 4.97 -12.53
CA ARG A 196 8.48 4.81 -13.61
C ARG A 196 7.06 5.02 -13.08
N LEU A 197 6.79 4.58 -11.85
CA LEU A 197 5.55 4.83 -11.11
C LEU A 197 5.46 6.25 -10.52
N SER A 198 6.12 7.25 -11.09
CA SER A 198 6.16 8.61 -10.52
C SER A 198 4.78 9.22 -10.27
N GLU A 199 3.78 8.91 -11.10
CA GLU A 199 2.39 9.39 -10.95
C GLU A 199 1.65 8.77 -9.75
N SER A 200 2.12 7.60 -9.29
CA SER A 200 1.56 6.88 -8.15
C SER A 200 1.97 7.46 -6.80
N TRP A 201 2.97 8.34 -6.77
CA TRP A 201 3.39 9.02 -5.55
C TRP A 201 2.46 10.19 -5.23
N SER A 202 2.26 10.46 -3.95
CA SER A 202 1.50 11.63 -3.45
C SER A 202 2.16 12.96 -3.84
N SER A 203 3.49 13.01 -3.85
CA SER A 203 4.28 14.22 -4.07
C SER A 203 5.64 13.89 -4.67
N LYS A 204 6.26 14.90 -5.30
CA LYS A 204 7.67 14.80 -5.74
C LYS A 204 8.62 14.56 -4.56
N ALA A 205 8.33 15.15 -3.39
CA ALA A 205 9.19 15.01 -2.22
C ALA A 205 9.23 13.56 -1.71
N ASP A 206 8.09 12.88 -1.69
CA ASP A 206 8.02 11.47 -1.27
C ASP A 206 8.74 10.55 -2.27
N SER A 207 8.58 10.81 -3.57
CA SER A 207 9.32 10.10 -4.62
C SER A 207 10.83 10.32 -4.50
N ASP A 208 11.28 11.56 -4.28
CA ASP A 208 12.69 11.89 -4.10
C ASP A 208 13.27 11.23 -2.84
N LEU A 209 12.50 11.17 -1.74
CA LEU A 209 12.89 10.49 -0.51
C LEU A 209 13.04 8.98 -0.74
N PHE A 210 12.09 8.36 -1.43
CA PHE A 210 12.16 6.94 -1.75
C PHE A 210 13.35 6.62 -2.66
N ILE A 211 13.61 7.45 -3.68
CA ILE A 211 14.80 7.32 -4.55
C ILE A 211 16.07 7.46 -3.73
N ALA A 212 16.15 8.44 -2.82
CA ALA A 212 17.32 8.64 -1.97
C ALA A 212 17.61 7.41 -1.11
N TRP A 213 16.58 6.78 -0.54
CA TRP A 213 16.69 5.53 0.19
C TRP A 213 17.16 4.36 -0.69
N LEU A 214 16.66 4.23 -1.92
CA LEU A 214 17.07 3.15 -2.83
C LEU A 214 18.57 3.21 -3.19
N VAL A 215 19.18 4.39 -3.18
CA VAL A 215 20.56 4.60 -3.65
C VAL A 215 21.54 4.90 -2.53
N GLN A 216 21.12 4.79 -1.27
CA GLN A 216 22.01 4.99 -0.14
C GLN A 216 23.04 3.84 -0.03
N PRO A 217 24.23 4.10 0.55
CA PRO A 217 25.29 3.09 0.68
C PRO A 217 24.82 1.78 1.35
N GLU A 218 23.96 1.87 2.35
CA GLU A 218 23.42 0.74 3.11
C GLU A 218 22.55 -0.17 2.23
N THR A 219 21.86 0.39 1.23
CA THR A 219 21.08 -0.38 0.25
C THR A 219 22.00 -1.10 -0.74
N VAL A 220 23.10 -0.46 -1.16
CA VAL A 220 24.13 -1.11 -2.00
C VAL A 220 24.76 -2.29 -1.26
N ILE A 221 25.18 -2.08 -0.01
CA ILE A 221 25.76 -3.13 0.85
C ILE A 221 24.78 -4.29 1.02
N ARG A 222 23.51 -4.00 1.28
CA ARG A 222 22.46 -5.02 1.40
C ARG A 222 22.38 -5.92 0.18
N LEU A 223 22.32 -5.34 -1.03
CA LEU A 223 22.19 -6.11 -2.26
C LEU A 223 23.43 -6.97 -2.50
N GLN A 224 24.61 -6.45 -2.18
CA GLN A 224 25.86 -7.20 -2.26
C GLN A 224 25.91 -8.37 -1.28
N GLU A 225 25.53 -8.17 -0.02
CA GLU A 225 25.45 -9.24 0.99
C GLU A 225 24.44 -10.32 0.56
N ALA A 226 23.25 -9.88 0.13
CA ALA A 226 22.20 -10.77 -0.36
C ALA A 226 22.69 -11.60 -1.56
N PHE A 227 23.41 -10.99 -2.51
CA PHE A 227 24.01 -11.67 -3.66
C PHE A 227 24.92 -12.83 -3.24
N PHE A 228 25.83 -12.60 -2.30
CA PHE A 228 26.74 -13.64 -1.82
C PHE A 228 26.05 -14.75 -1.02
N SER A 229 24.89 -14.45 -0.42
CA SER A 229 24.08 -15.42 0.32
C SER A 229 22.96 -16.07 -0.51
N ALA A 230 22.83 -15.72 -1.79
CA ALA A 230 21.68 -16.11 -2.60
C ALA A 230 21.55 -17.64 -2.74
N SER A 231 20.33 -18.14 -2.61
CA SER A 231 20.01 -19.56 -2.63
C SER A 231 20.07 -20.17 -4.04
N SER A 232 20.23 -19.36 -5.08
CA SER A 232 20.35 -19.81 -6.47
C SER A 232 21.05 -18.77 -7.35
N ALA A 233 21.62 -19.23 -8.48
CA ALA A 233 22.26 -18.35 -9.46
C ALA A 233 21.28 -17.34 -10.08
N ALA A 234 20.03 -17.76 -10.34
CA ALA A 234 19.00 -16.86 -10.90
C ALA A 234 18.67 -15.70 -9.94
N LYS A 235 18.59 -15.98 -8.63
CA LYS A 235 18.40 -14.95 -7.61
C LYS A 235 19.61 -14.02 -7.50
N ALA A 236 20.82 -14.58 -7.54
CA ALA A 236 22.05 -13.81 -7.54
C ALA A 236 22.12 -12.85 -8.74
N GLU A 237 21.69 -13.29 -9.94
CA GLU A 237 21.64 -12.44 -11.14
C GLU A 237 20.74 -11.21 -10.95
N VAL A 238 19.53 -11.40 -10.41
CA VAL A 238 18.59 -10.29 -10.13
C VAL A 238 19.19 -9.28 -9.14
N LEU A 239 19.81 -9.76 -8.07
CA LEU A 239 20.46 -8.94 -7.04
C LEU A 239 21.65 -8.17 -7.62
N SER A 240 22.49 -8.82 -8.43
CA SER A 240 23.65 -8.20 -9.07
C SER A 240 23.23 -7.09 -10.03
N LEU A 241 22.20 -7.31 -10.85
CA LEU A 241 21.71 -6.30 -11.78
C LEU A 241 21.24 -5.04 -11.01
N ALA A 242 20.49 -5.25 -9.92
CA ALA A 242 20.00 -4.14 -9.11
C ALA A 242 21.14 -3.37 -8.44
N HIS A 243 22.13 -4.09 -7.90
CA HIS A 243 23.32 -3.49 -7.34
C HIS A 243 24.00 -2.57 -8.37
N ASP A 244 24.21 -3.05 -9.60
CA ASP A 244 24.90 -2.27 -10.64
C ASP A 244 24.11 -1.01 -11.06
N VAL A 245 22.77 -1.08 -11.05
CA VAL A 245 21.90 0.07 -11.34
C VAL A 245 22.10 1.21 -10.33
N ILE A 246 22.27 0.89 -9.05
CA ILE A 246 22.37 1.90 -7.98
C ILE A 246 23.80 2.25 -7.58
N ALA A 247 24.76 1.33 -7.77
CA ALA A 247 26.18 1.53 -7.42
C ALA A 247 26.91 2.42 -8.43
N ALA A 248 26.47 2.46 -9.69
CA ALA A 248 27.07 3.33 -10.69
C ALA A 248 26.78 4.82 -10.37
N PRO A 249 27.81 5.70 -10.34
CA PRO A 249 27.59 7.13 -10.43
C PRO A 249 26.88 7.44 -11.76
N GLY A 250 25.94 8.38 -11.75
CA GLY A 250 25.01 8.57 -12.86
C GLY A 250 25.65 8.71 -14.23
N ARG A 251 25.06 8.01 -15.21
CA ARG A 251 25.43 8.07 -16.62
C ARG A 251 25.06 9.41 -17.25
#